data_AF-A0A966CDM7-F1
#
_entry.id   AF-A0A966CDM7-F1
#
_cell.length_a   1.000
_cell.length_b   1.000
_cell.length_c   1.000
_cell.angle_alpha   90.00
_cell.angle_beta   90.00
_cell.angle_gamma   90.00
#
_symmetry.space_group_name_H-M   'P 1'
#
loop_
_entity.id
_entity.type
_entity.pdbx_description
1 polymer ?
#
loop_
_entity_poly.entity_id
_entity_poly.type
_entity_poly.pdbx_seq_one_letter_code
_entity_poly.pdbx_strand_id
1 'polypeptide(L)'
;MIKIKTIILFSITLFLISLNHNTLANHLSIKSPQLVSQKAVKNYCKPNESLFLSAETKNFWLNICGGDLPNHYVGVSKKNGNSIRLPLDDYNKKGDYFSAYNGNVNYLIIFNTPKGSFLTVTEGKKELFREPLISW
;
A
#
# COMPACT_ATOMS: atom_id res chain seq x y z
N MET A 1 -52.36 -10.53 -58.13
CA MET A 1 -53.22 -9.62 -58.92
C MET A 1 -52.80 -8.19 -58.64
N ILE A 2 -52.37 -7.49 -59.68
CA ILE A 2 -51.78 -6.15 -59.67
C ILE A 2 -52.90 -5.08 -59.60
N LYS A 3 -52.69 -4.02 -58.83
CA LYS A 3 -53.29 -2.70 -59.13
C LYS A 3 -52.28 -1.59 -58.80
N ILE A 4 -51.70 -1.04 -59.86
CA ILE A 4 -50.94 0.20 -59.90
C ILE A 4 -51.94 1.33 -60.17
N LYS A 5 -51.74 2.49 -59.53
CA LYS A 5 -52.15 3.87 -59.90
C LYS A 5 -51.78 4.73 -58.68
N THR A 6 -51.17 5.90 -58.71
CA THR A 6 -50.80 6.87 -59.75
C THR A 6 -49.79 7.82 -59.09
N ILE A 7 -48.86 8.35 -59.89
CA ILE A 7 -47.81 9.31 -59.54
C ILE A 7 -48.41 10.72 -59.41
N ILE A 8 -48.00 11.50 -58.39
CA ILE A 8 -48.07 12.97 -58.43
C ILE A 8 -46.72 13.53 -57.95
N LEU A 9 -46.08 14.29 -58.85
CA LEU A 9 -44.89 15.10 -58.63
C LEU A 9 -45.21 16.28 -57.69
N PHE A 10 -44.34 16.54 -56.72
CA PHE A 10 -44.16 17.87 -56.16
C PHE A 10 -42.67 18.21 -56.09
N SER A 11 -42.29 19.20 -56.89
CA SER A 11 -40.99 19.86 -56.88
C SER A 11 -40.91 20.74 -55.63
N ILE A 12 -39.93 20.48 -54.77
CA ILE A 12 -39.59 21.35 -53.64
C ILE A 12 -38.12 21.70 -53.78
N THR A 13 -37.84 22.92 -54.21
CA THR A 13 -36.51 23.53 -54.20
C THR A 13 -36.12 23.81 -52.76
N LEU A 14 -35.15 23.05 -52.24
CA LEU A 14 -34.61 23.22 -50.89
C LEU A 14 -33.55 24.34 -50.91
N PHE A 15 -33.88 25.49 -50.32
CA PHE A 15 -32.93 26.57 -50.04
C PHE A 15 -31.93 26.12 -48.97
N LEU A 16 -30.64 26.10 -49.30
CA LEU A 16 -29.56 25.90 -48.33
C LEU A 16 -29.28 27.22 -47.61
N ILE A 17 -29.64 27.30 -46.34
CA ILE A 17 -29.21 28.36 -45.43
C ILE A 17 -28.01 27.82 -44.65
N SER A 18 -26.83 28.39 -44.85
CA SER A 18 -25.63 28.05 -44.09
C SER A 18 -25.69 28.74 -42.71
N LEU A 19 -25.83 27.94 -41.65
CA LEU A 19 -25.70 28.40 -40.27
C LEU A 19 -24.22 28.31 -39.84
N ASN A 20 -23.57 29.47 -39.71
CA ASN A 20 -22.27 29.62 -39.09
C ASN A 20 -22.35 29.20 -37.60
N HIS A 21 -21.85 28.02 -37.28
CA HIS A 21 -21.67 27.59 -35.90
C HIS A 21 -20.29 28.03 -35.41
N ASN A 22 -20.24 29.09 -34.61
CA ASN A 22 -19.07 29.41 -33.79
C ASN A 22 -19.01 28.41 -32.64
N THR A 23 -18.15 27.40 -32.74
CA THR A 23 -17.86 26.48 -31.63
C THR A 23 -16.83 27.11 -30.69
N LEU A 24 -17.30 27.57 -29.53
CA LEU A 24 -16.44 27.94 -28.41
C LEU A 24 -15.87 26.64 -27.81
N ALA A 25 -14.63 26.29 -28.15
CA ALA A 25 -13.95 25.14 -27.58
C ALA A 25 -13.57 25.43 -26.12
N ASN A 26 -14.36 24.94 -25.17
CA ASN A 26 -13.95 24.86 -23.78
C ASN A 26 -12.77 23.89 -23.66
N HIS A 27 -11.58 24.44 -23.46
CA HIS A 27 -10.36 23.69 -23.18
C HIS A 27 -10.46 23.08 -21.77
N LEU A 28 -11.05 21.89 -21.67
CA LEU A 28 -10.96 21.04 -20.48
C LEU A 28 -9.50 20.63 -20.31
N SER A 29 -8.80 21.27 -19.37
CA SER A 29 -7.48 20.83 -18.91
C SER A 29 -7.66 19.51 -18.16
N ILE A 30 -7.58 18.40 -18.90
CA ILE A 30 -7.47 17.06 -18.34
C ILE A 30 -6.10 17.01 -17.67
N LYS A 31 -6.05 17.21 -16.36
CA LYS A 31 -4.85 16.94 -15.57
C LYS A 31 -4.50 15.48 -15.76
N SER A 32 -3.39 15.21 -16.44
CA SER A 32 -2.83 13.86 -16.56
C SER A 32 -2.70 13.24 -15.17
N PRO A 33 -3.08 11.96 -14.98
CA PRO A 33 -2.91 11.29 -13.71
C PRO A 33 -1.42 11.28 -13.32
N GLN A 34 -1.09 11.95 -12.22
CA GLN A 34 0.25 11.91 -11.66
C GLN A 34 0.46 10.52 -11.04
N LEU A 35 1.53 9.84 -11.47
CA LEU A 35 2.00 8.62 -10.81
C LEU A 35 2.46 8.99 -9.40
N VAL A 36 1.68 8.60 -8.39
CA VAL A 36 2.09 8.72 -7.00
C VAL A 36 3.21 7.70 -6.76
N SER A 37 4.41 8.18 -6.41
CA SER A 37 5.54 7.34 -6.03
C SER A 37 5.14 6.46 -4.83
N GLN A 38 4.98 5.16 -5.03
CA GLN A 38 4.72 4.21 -3.95
C GLN A 38 6.02 4.06 -3.15
N LYS A 39 5.97 4.40 -1.85
CA LYS A 39 7.10 4.25 -0.94
C LYS A 39 7.61 2.80 -0.99
N ALA A 40 8.85 2.61 -1.43
CA ALA A 40 9.42 1.27 -1.56
C ALA A 40 9.45 0.55 -0.21
N VAL A 41 8.74 -0.59 -0.13
CA VAL A 41 8.74 -1.47 1.04
C VAL A 41 10.12 -2.09 1.20
N LYS A 42 10.72 -1.95 2.39
CA LYS A 42 12.00 -2.60 2.70
C LYS A 42 11.73 -4.05 3.09
N ASN A 43 12.25 -4.97 2.29
CA ASN A 43 12.14 -6.40 2.53
C ASN A 43 13.52 -6.98 2.86
N TYR A 44 13.71 -7.37 4.12
CA TYR A 44 14.91 -8.04 4.63
C TYR A 44 14.70 -9.55 4.88
N CYS A 45 13.63 -10.13 4.34
CA CYS A 45 13.43 -11.58 4.36
C CYS A 45 14.39 -12.28 3.41
N LYS A 46 14.67 -13.56 3.67
CA LYS A 46 15.52 -14.35 2.77
C LYS A 46 14.80 -14.59 1.44
N PRO A 47 15.53 -14.90 0.34
CA PRO A 47 14.92 -15.09 -0.98
C PRO A 47 13.79 -16.13 -1.06
N ASN A 48 13.77 -17.10 -0.15
CA ASN A 48 12.78 -18.18 -0.07
C ASN A 48 11.74 -17.96 1.04
N GLU A 49 11.59 -16.72 1.53
CA GLU A 49 10.66 -16.37 2.59
C GLU A 49 9.61 -15.37 2.12
N SER A 50 8.40 -15.55 2.63
CA SER A 50 7.31 -14.59 2.53
C SER A 50 7.51 -13.45 3.53
N LEU A 51 7.19 -12.23 3.08
CA LEU A 51 7.10 -11.05 3.93
C LEU A 51 5.67 -10.94 4.50
N PHE A 52 5.55 -11.08 5.82
CA PHE A 52 4.26 -10.97 6.53
C PHE A 52 3.97 -9.56 7.03
N LEU A 53 5.01 -8.84 7.43
CA LEU A 53 4.91 -7.48 7.95
C LEU A 53 6.15 -6.71 7.56
N SER A 54 5.98 -5.45 7.14
CA SER A 54 7.07 -4.50 7.00
C SER A 54 6.71 -3.22 7.76
N ALA A 55 7.40 -2.97 8.86
CA ALA A 55 7.20 -1.79 9.68
C ALA A 55 8.46 -0.91 9.71
N GLU A 56 8.28 0.36 10.02
CA GLU A 56 9.36 1.33 10.12
C GLU A 56 9.19 2.18 11.37
N THR A 57 10.26 2.30 12.15
CA THR A 57 10.35 3.27 13.26
C THR A 57 11.29 4.41 12.87
N LYS A 58 11.59 5.34 13.79
CA LYS A 58 12.60 6.38 13.54
C LYS A 58 13.96 5.76 13.25
N ASN A 59 14.36 4.72 14.00
CA ASN A 59 15.71 4.18 13.95
C ASN A 59 15.83 2.79 13.31
N PHE A 60 14.72 2.11 13.00
CA PHE A 60 14.74 0.73 12.52
C PHE A 60 13.81 0.50 11.33
N TRP A 61 14.22 -0.42 10.45
CA TRP A 61 13.32 -1.15 9.58
C TRP A 61 13.06 -2.53 10.19
N LEU A 62 11.81 -2.97 10.17
CA LEU A 62 11.35 -4.19 10.81
C LEU A 62 10.64 -5.05 9.78
N ASN A 63 10.95 -6.34 9.73
CA ASN A 63 10.20 -7.30 8.95
C ASN A 63 9.82 -8.52 9.79
N ILE A 64 8.64 -9.06 9.51
CA ILE A 64 8.30 -10.42 9.91
C ILE A 64 8.35 -11.29 8.68
N CYS A 65 9.18 -12.31 8.76
CA CYS A 65 9.49 -13.22 7.67
C CYS A 65 9.03 -14.63 8.02
N GLY A 66 8.70 -15.43 7.01
CA GLY A 66 8.26 -16.80 7.21
C GLY A 66 8.00 -17.54 5.91
N GLY A 67 7.19 -18.59 5.98
CA GLY A 67 6.72 -19.34 4.82
C GLY A 67 5.20 -19.30 4.78
N ASP A 68 4.58 -20.42 5.15
CA ASP A 68 3.12 -20.50 5.35
C ASP A 68 2.66 -19.72 6.58
N LEU A 69 3.55 -19.59 7.58
CA LEU A 69 3.31 -18.88 8.83
C LEU A 69 4.46 -17.92 9.15
N PRO A 70 4.20 -16.84 9.92
CA PRO A 70 5.24 -16.00 10.51
C PRO A 70 6.23 -16.85 11.31
N ASN A 71 7.53 -16.60 11.15
CA ASN A 71 8.53 -17.44 11.80
C ASN A 71 9.73 -16.65 12.35
N HIS A 72 10.10 -15.52 11.74
CA HIS A 72 11.24 -14.73 12.17
C HIS A 72 10.93 -13.25 12.26
N TYR A 73 11.47 -12.63 13.31
CA TYR A 73 11.66 -11.19 13.41
C TYR A 73 12.98 -10.80 12.77
N VAL A 74 12.97 -9.74 11.96
CA VAL A 74 14.17 -9.11 11.41
C VAL A 74 14.13 -7.62 11.73
N GLY A 75 15.14 -7.12 12.42
CA GLY A 75 15.32 -5.69 12.68
C GLY A 75 16.62 -5.19 12.08
N VAL A 76 16.57 -4.07 11.36
CA VAL A 76 17.75 -3.45 10.74
C VAL A 76 17.89 -2.01 11.21
N SER A 77 19.03 -1.68 11.81
CA SER A 77 19.35 -0.32 12.23
C SER A 77 19.56 0.58 11.02
N LYS A 78 18.87 1.72 11.02
CA LYS A 78 19.08 2.77 10.00
C LYS A 78 20.39 3.52 10.16
N LYS A 79 20.98 3.49 11.37
CA LYS A 79 22.20 4.22 11.69
C LYS A 79 23.43 3.60 11.03
N ASN A 80 23.54 2.27 11.08
CA ASN A 80 24.73 1.56 10.64
C ASN A 80 24.44 0.33 9.76
N GLY A 81 23.18 0.01 9.49
CA GLY A 81 22.80 -1.16 8.71
C GLY A 81 22.90 -2.49 9.46
N ASN A 82 23.32 -2.48 10.73
CA ASN A 82 23.40 -3.71 11.52
C ASN A 82 22.02 -4.34 11.63
N SER A 83 21.96 -5.64 11.38
CA SER A 83 20.72 -6.40 11.44
C SER A 83 20.76 -7.44 12.55
N ILE A 84 19.59 -7.75 13.06
CA ILE A 84 19.34 -8.89 13.93
C ILE A 84 18.21 -9.70 13.31
N ARG A 85 18.35 -11.03 13.37
CA ARG A 85 17.33 -11.97 12.95
C ARG A 85 17.12 -12.99 14.05
N LEU A 86 15.89 -13.11 14.50
CA LEU A 86 15.51 -13.97 15.61
C LEU A 86 14.31 -14.82 15.22
N PRO A 87 14.22 -16.09 15.66
CA PRO A 87 12.97 -16.81 15.61
C PRO A 87 11.91 -16.06 16.42
N LEU A 88 10.68 -16.04 15.94
CA LEU A 88 9.55 -15.60 16.75
C LEU A 88 9.36 -16.57 17.91
N ASP A 89 9.12 -16.01 19.07
CA ASP A 89 8.73 -16.73 20.28
C ASP A 89 7.20 -16.86 20.35
N ASP A 90 6.50 -15.75 20.11
CA ASP A 90 5.04 -15.70 20.12
C ASP A 90 4.51 -14.64 19.15
N TYR A 91 3.29 -14.84 18.69
CA TYR A 91 2.51 -13.88 17.91
C TYR A 91 1.05 -14.29 17.94
N ASN A 92 0.13 -13.33 17.84
CA ASN A 92 -1.27 -13.68 17.66
C ASN A 92 -1.62 -13.86 16.18
N LYS A 93 -2.61 -14.72 15.89
CA LYS A 93 -3.03 -15.01 14.51
C LYS A 93 -3.66 -13.82 13.77
N LYS A 94 -4.08 -12.79 14.52
CA LYS A 94 -4.63 -11.55 13.94
C LYS A 94 -3.53 -10.58 13.49
N GLY A 95 -2.29 -10.79 13.94
CA GLY A 95 -1.17 -9.89 13.66
C GLY A 95 -1.13 -8.63 14.53
N ASP A 96 -1.83 -8.62 15.67
CA ASP A 96 -1.82 -7.50 16.62
C ASP A 96 -0.49 -7.40 17.39
N TYR A 97 0.28 -8.49 17.49
CA TYR A 97 1.65 -8.44 18.00
C TYR A 97 2.54 -9.58 17.48
N PHE A 98 3.84 -9.33 17.55
CA PHE A 98 4.91 -10.29 17.28
C PHE A 98 6.01 -10.12 18.33
N SER A 99 6.51 -11.22 18.87
CA SER A 99 7.52 -11.24 19.92
C SER A 99 8.68 -12.16 19.56
N ALA A 100 9.91 -11.73 19.84
CA ALA A 100 11.12 -12.54 19.68
C ALA A 100 12.10 -12.27 20.82
N TYR A 101 12.89 -13.29 21.19
CA TYR A 101 13.88 -13.18 22.26
C TYR A 101 15.31 -13.37 21.76
N ASN A 102 16.22 -12.61 22.36
CA ASN A 102 17.66 -12.86 22.33
C ASN A 102 18.17 -12.89 23.77
N GLY A 103 18.26 -14.09 24.36
CA GLY A 103 18.52 -14.24 25.79
C GLY A 103 17.40 -13.62 26.63
N ASN A 104 17.73 -12.68 27.51
CA ASN A 104 16.79 -11.94 28.35
C ASN A 104 16.20 -10.68 27.67
N VAL A 105 16.57 -10.40 26.41
CA VAL A 105 16.07 -9.25 25.66
C VAL A 105 14.89 -9.67 24.80
N ASN A 106 13.74 -9.03 25.00
CA ASN A 106 12.54 -9.20 24.20
C ASN A 106 12.39 -8.06 23.19
N TYR A 107 11.98 -8.42 21.98
CA TYR A 107 11.63 -7.51 20.89
C TYR A 107 10.15 -7.71 20.58
N LEU A 108 9.33 -6.73 20.96
CA LEU A 108 7.88 -6.76 20.80
C LEU A 108 7.45 -5.71 19.78
N ILE A 109 6.83 -6.15 18.70
CA ILE A 109 6.04 -5.27 17.83
C ILE A 109 4.59 -5.41 18.26
N ILE A 110 3.92 -4.30 18.57
CA ILE A 110 2.51 -4.27 18.98
C ILE A 110 1.74 -3.22 18.18
N PHE A 111 0.53 -3.56 17.77
CA PHE A 111 -0.31 -2.73 16.91
C PHE A 111 -1.56 -2.23 17.62
N ASN A 112 -2.05 -1.06 17.19
CA ASN A 112 -3.38 -0.55 17.49
C ASN A 112 -3.72 -0.50 18.98
N THR A 113 -2.72 -0.26 19.83
CA THR A 113 -2.97 0.00 21.25
C THR A 113 -3.60 1.39 21.41
N PRO A 114 -4.24 1.70 22.55
CA PRO A 114 -4.73 3.05 22.83
C PRO A 114 -3.66 4.14 22.74
N LYS A 115 -2.38 3.76 22.88
CA LYS A 115 -1.24 4.68 22.77
C LYS A 115 -0.63 4.72 21.36
N GLY A 116 -1.06 3.85 20.45
CA GLY A 116 -0.49 3.69 19.10
C GLY A 116 0.15 2.32 18.87
N SER A 117 0.92 2.22 17.78
CA SER A 117 1.68 1.01 17.43
C SER A 117 3.16 1.24 17.72
N PHE A 118 3.84 0.23 18.27
CA PHE A 118 5.21 0.39 18.78
C PHE A 118 6.10 -0.81 18.49
N LEU A 119 7.39 -0.53 18.34
CA LEU A 119 8.46 -1.44 18.72
C LEU A 119 8.82 -1.17 20.18
N THR A 120 8.81 -2.19 21.01
CA THR A 120 9.28 -2.14 22.40
C THR A 120 10.39 -3.16 22.57
N VAL A 121 11.51 -2.73 23.16
CA VAL A 121 12.62 -3.62 23.49
C VAL A 121 12.83 -3.59 25.00
N THR A 122 12.73 -4.75 25.64
CA THR A 122 12.88 -4.91 27.09
C THR A 122 13.98 -5.89 27.42
N GLU A 123 14.70 -5.66 28.50
CA GLU A 123 15.67 -6.59 29.07
C GLU A 123 15.16 -7.01 30.47
N GLY A 124 14.64 -8.23 30.58
CA GLY A 124 13.91 -8.67 31.76
C GLY A 124 12.72 -7.75 32.07
N LYS A 125 12.81 -6.97 33.17
CA LYS A 125 11.78 -6.03 33.61
C LYS A 125 12.02 -4.58 33.16
N LYS A 126 13.17 -4.29 32.55
CA LYS A 126 13.57 -2.94 32.16
C LYS A 126 13.22 -2.69 30.70
N GLU A 127 12.45 -1.64 30.41
CA GLU A 127 12.34 -1.14 29.03
C GLU A 127 13.67 -0.48 28.64
N LEU A 128 14.33 -1.03 27.62
CA LEU A 128 15.54 -0.43 27.05
C LEU A 128 15.16 0.76 26.19
N PHE A 129 14.14 0.59 25.34
CA PHE A 129 13.51 1.67 24.60
C PHE A 129 12.15 1.26 24.03
N ARG A 130 11.40 2.27 23.61
CA ARG A 130 10.16 2.14 22.85
C ARG A 130 10.13 3.16 21.74
N GLU A 131 9.84 2.72 20.53
CA GLU A 131 9.71 3.59 19.36
C GLU A 131 8.34 3.41 18.69
N PRO A 132 7.67 4.51 18.32
CA PRO A 132 6.44 4.42 17.54
C PRO A 132 6.74 3.89 16.14
N LEU A 133 5.82 3.06 15.61
CA LEU A 133 5.82 2.71 14.20
C LEU A 133 5.28 3.89 13.40
N ILE A 134 6.04 4.33 12.41
CA ILE A 134 5.73 5.49 11.53
C ILE A 134 5.01 5.01 10.26
N SER A 135 5.24 3.77 9.84
CA SER A 135 4.47 3.09 8.78
C SER A 135 4.56 1.58 8.97
N TRP A 136 3.48 0.86 8.63
CA TRP A 136 3.40 -0.60 8.68
C TRP A 136 2.21 -1.10 7.86
#